data_AF-A0A5B7TFL4-F1
#
_entry.id   AF-A0A5B7TFL4-F1
#
_cell.length_a   1.000
_cell.length_b   1.000
_cell.length_c   1.000
_cell.angle_alpha   90.00
_cell.angle_beta   90.00
_cell.angle_gamma   90.00
#
_symmetry.space_group_name_H-M   'P 1'
#
loop_
_entity.id
_entity.type
_entity.pdbx_description
1 polymer ?
#
loop_
_entity_poly.entity_id
_entity_poly.type
_entity_poly.pdbx_seq_one_letter_code
_entity_poly.pdbx_strand_id
1 'polypeptide(L)'
;MENAAIERNNVGIKDLLQYKSFMIKLIAYSISRFGDSIDAIAYAWMVYELTGSKLLMETLFAVNAVPNIVLSPFAGAFAYMVL
;
A
#
# COMPACT_ATOMS: atom_id res chain seq x y z
N MET A 1 -39.70 -12.11 -22.75
CA MET A 1 -39.96 -11.87 -21.31
C MET A 1 -38.81 -12.57 -20.62
N GLU A 2 -37.75 -11.89 -20.22
CA GLU A 2 -37.71 -11.04 -19.03
C GLU A 2 -36.36 -10.31 -19.04
N ASN A 3 -36.37 -9.02 -19.36
CA ASN A 3 -35.26 -8.15 -18.97
C ASN A 3 -35.48 -7.85 -17.49
N ALA A 4 -35.05 -8.77 -16.62
CA ALA A 4 -35.01 -8.53 -15.19
C ALA A 4 -34.06 -7.35 -14.98
N ALA A 5 -34.63 -6.18 -14.74
CA ALA A 5 -33.90 -4.97 -14.40
C ALA A 5 -33.00 -5.31 -13.22
N ILE A 6 -31.68 -5.27 -13.45
CA ILE A 6 -30.69 -5.41 -12.39
C ILE A 6 -30.92 -4.24 -11.45
N GLU A 7 -31.60 -4.49 -10.34
CA GLU A 7 -31.82 -3.54 -9.27
C GLU A 7 -30.44 -3.25 -8.67
N ARG A 8 -29.80 -2.18 -9.14
CA ARG A 8 -28.52 -1.71 -8.60
C ARG A 8 -28.78 -1.16 -7.21
N ASN A 9 -28.83 -2.07 -6.24
CA ASN A 9 -28.80 -1.71 -4.83
C ASN A 9 -27.55 -0.85 -4.65
N ASN A 10 -27.77 0.38 -4.20
CA ASN A 10 -26.73 1.40 -4.13
C ASN A 10 -25.89 1.08 -2.88
N VAL A 11 -25.01 0.07 -2.99
CA VAL A 11 -24.21 -0.43 -1.87
C VAL A 11 -23.34 0.71 -1.38
N GLY A 12 -23.66 1.22 -0.20
CA GLY A 12 -22.94 2.33 0.41
C GLY A 12 -21.61 1.86 0.99
N ILE A 13 -20.65 2.76 1.15
CA ILE A 13 -19.39 2.47 1.87
C ILE A 13 -19.68 1.95 3.29
N LYS A 14 -20.79 2.37 3.89
CA LYS A 14 -21.25 1.89 5.21
C LYS A 14 -21.59 0.39 5.20
N ASP A 15 -22.05 -0.14 4.08
CA ASP A 15 -22.36 -1.55 3.89
C ASP A 15 -21.10 -2.41 3.71
N LEU A 16 -19.92 -1.79 3.62
CA LEU A 16 -18.64 -2.52 3.65
C LEU A 16 -18.17 -2.80 5.08
N LEU A 17 -18.59 -1.95 6.04
CA LEU A 17 -18.19 -2.05 7.45
C LEU A 17 -18.81 -3.28 8.15
N GLN A 18 -19.94 -3.79 7.65
CA GLN A 18 -20.58 -5.01 8.14
C GLN A 18 -19.78 -6.29 7.82
N TYR A 19 -18.87 -6.26 6.84
CA TYR A 19 -18.03 -7.41 6.52
C TYR A 19 -16.81 -7.46 7.43
N LYS A 20 -16.87 -8.28 8.48
CA LYS A 20 -15.78 -8.49 9.45
C LYS A 20 -14.43 -8.78 8.77
N SER A 21 -14.41 -9.65 7.77
CA SER A 21 -13.20 -10.02 7.04
C SER A 21 -12.57 -8.85 6.27
N PHE A 22 -13.40 -7.93 5.76
CA PHE A 22 -12.94 -6.70 5.12
C PHE A 22 -12.31 -5.77 6.17
N MET A 23 -12.97 -5.56 7.30
CA MET A 23 -12.47 -4.70 8.37
C MET A 23 -11.15 -5.20 8.97
N ILE A 24 -11.01 -6.53 9.17
CA ILE A 24 -9.76 -7.12 9.64
C ILE A 24 -8.64 -6.86 8.64
N LYS A 25 -8.88 -7.07 7.33
CA LYS A 25 -7.88 -6.79 6.29
C LYS A 25 -7.53 -5.31 6.24
N LEU A 26 -8.52 -4.43 6.36
CA LEU A 26 -8.31 -2.99 6.34
C LEU A 26 -7.42 -2.54 7.50
N ILE A 27 -7.71 -3.00 8.72
CA ILE A 27 -6.92 -2.67 9.91
C ILE A 27 -5.51 -3.27 9.81
N ALA A 28 -5.40 -4.55 9.43
CA ALA A 28 -4.11 -5.22 9.28
C ALA A 28 -3.23 -4.48 8.26
N TYR A 29 -3.76 -4.19 7.08
CA TYR A 29 -3.05 -3.46 6.04
C TYR A 29 -2.68 -2.03 6.49
N SER A 30 -3.55 -1.35 7.23
CA SER A 30 -3.26 -0.02 7.77
C SER A 30 -2.10 -0.03 8.76
N ILE A 31 -2.08 -1.01 9.68
CA ILE A 31 -1.00 -1.17 10.65
C ILE A 31 0.30 -1.54 9.94
N SER A 32 0.27 -2.47 8.99
CA SER A 32 1.45 -2.83 8.20
C SER A 32 2.05 -1.63 7.49
N ARG A 33 1.22 -0.85 6.78
CA ARG A 33 1.68 0.32 6.04
C ARG A 33 2.21 1.45 6.93
N PHE A 34 1.68 1.54 8.15
CA PHE A 34 2.24 2.42 9.17
C PHE A 34 3.61 1.93 9.65
N GLY A 35 3.75 0.62 9.89
CA GLY A 35 5.04 -0.01 10.21
C GLY A 35 6.09 0.24 9.13
N ASP A 36 5.75 0.07 7.87
CA ASP A 36 6.64 0.34 6.73
C ASP A 36 7.14 1.80 6.73
N SER A 37 6.31 2.75 7.17
CA SER A 37 6.69 4.16 7.25
C SER A 37 7.70 4.41 8.38
N ILE A 38 7.55 3.74 9.52
CA ILE A 38 8.52 3.81 10.62
C ILE A 38 9.83 3.12 10.22
N ASP A 39 9.74 1.95 9.59
CA ASP A 39 10.90 1.19 9.11
C ASP A 39 11.76 2.04 8.17
N ALA A 40 11.13 2.76 7.23
CA ALA A 40 11.84 3.67 6.35
C ALA A 40 12.68 4.70 7.13
N ILE A 41 12.10 5.36 8.14
CA ILE A 41 12.81 6.37 8.95
C ILE A 41 13.94 5.74 9.77
N ALA A 42 13.69 4.58 10.39
CA ALA A 42 14.67 3.86 11.18
C ALA A 42 15.86 3.41 10.30
N TYR A 43 15.57 2.93 9.09
CA TYR A 43 16.59 2.52 8.13
C TYR A 43 17.46 3.70 7.67
N ALA A 44 16.85 4.86 7.41
CA ALA A 44 17.59 6.11 7.18
C ALA A 44 18.56 6.42 8.31
N TRP A 45 18.06 6.38 9.55
CA TRP A 45 18.84 6.71 10.72
C TRP A 45 20.00 5.74 10.91
N MET A 46 19.75 4.44 10.76
CA MET A 46 20.77 3.39 10.84
C MET A 46 21.90 3.63 9.84
N VAL A 47 21.58 4.02 8.60
CA VAL A 47 22.59 4.31 7.58
C VAL A 47 23.40 5.55 7.91
N TYR A 48 22.76 6.59 8.45
CA TYR A 48 23.46 7.77 8.93
C TYR A 48 24.46 7.41 10.05
N GLU A 49 24.04 6.58 11.00
CA GLU A 49 24.87 6.18 12.14
C GLU A 49 26.06 5.30 11.72
N LEU A 50 25.87 4.43 10.71
CA LEU A 50 26.93 3.56 10.18
C LEU A 50 27.94 4.29 9.28
N THR A 51 27.52 5.33 8.55
CA THR A 51 28.36 5.99 7.54
C THR A 51 28.88 7.36 7.97
N GLY A 52 28.24 8.02 8.93
CA GLY A 52 28.51 9.40 9.34
C GLY A 52 28.23 10.46 8.26
N SER A 53 27.68 10.07 7.10
CA SER A 53 27.49 10.93 5.93
C SER A 53 26.01 11.17 5.65
N LYS A 54 25.58 12.43 5.81
CA LYS A 54 24.21 12.89 5.54
C LYS A 54 23.78 12.72 4.08
N LEU A 55 24.73 12.85 3.13
CA LEU A 55 24.46 12.70 1.69
C LEU A 55 24.13 11.25 1.30
N LEU A 56 24.76 10.27 1.96
CA LEU A 56 24.48 8.85 1.69
C LEU A 56 23.10 8.43 2.20
N MET A 57 22.68 8.95 3.36
CA MET A 57 21.33 8.76 3.90
C MET A 57 20.25 9.23 2.92
N GLU A 58 20.34 10.48 2.44
CA GLU A 58 19.36 11.05 1.51
C GLU A 58 19.33 10.32 0.17
N THR A 59 20.50 9.93 -0.34
CA THR A 59 20.61 9.14 -1.58
C THR A 59 19.94 7.78 -1.43
N LEU A 60 20.11 7.12 -0.29
CA LEU A 60 19.50 5.82 -0.04
C LEU A 60 17.98 5.90 0.08
N PHE A 61 17.46 6.99 0.65
CA PHE A 61 16.02 7.28 0.66
C PHE A 61 15.48 7.49 -0.75
N ALA A 62 16.17 8.29 -1.56
CA ALA A 62 15.78 8.55 -2.94
C ALA A 62 15.79 7.25 -3.76
N VAL A 63 16.83 6.42 -3.63
CA VAL A 63 16.94 5.14 -4.34
C VAL A 63 15.88 4.14 -3.87
N ASN A 64 15.51 4.11 -2.59
CA ASN A 64 14.43 3.23 -2.10
C ASN A 64 13.05 3.61 -2.65
N ALA A 65 12.81 4.89 -2.95
CA ALA A 65 11.55 5.34 -3.52
C ALA A 65 11.42 4.98 -5.01
N VAL A 66 12.53 4.86 -5.74
CA VAL A 66 12.55 4.62 -7.20
C VAL A 66 11.82 3.33 -7.59
N PRO A 67 12.09 2.15 -6.99
CA PRO A 67 11.37 0.93 -7.31
C PRO A 67 9.86 1.08 -7.11
N ASN A 68 9.43 1.70 -6.02
CA ASN A 68 8.01 1.92 -5.76
C ASN A 68 7.37 2.83 -6.81
N ILE A 69 8.03 3.94 -7.16
CA ILE A 69 7.50 4.89 -8.15
C ILE A 69 7.41 4.24 -9.55
N VAL A 70 8.44 3.48 -9.93
CA VAL A 70 8.52 2.86 -11.26
C VAL A 70 7.61 1.64 -11.35
N LEU A 71 7.55 0.78 -10.33
CA LEU A 71 6.88 -0.51 -10.40
C LEU A 71 5.43 -0.47 -9.93
N SER A 72 5.04 0.44 -9.03
CA SER A 72 3.66 0.50 -8.51
C SER A 72 2.57 0.68 -9.58
N PRO A 73 2.77 1.44 -10.68
CA PRO A 73 1.76 1.53 -11.74
C PRO A 73 1.57 0.21 -12.49
N PHE A 74 2.63 -0.58 -12.63
CA PHE A 74 2.61 -1.87 -13.33
C PHE A 74 2.15 -3.02 -12.43
N ALA A 75 2.29 -2.89 -11.10
CA ALA A 75 1.88 -3.91 -10.14
C ALA A 75 0.40 -4.30 -10.29
N GLY A 76 -0.48 -3.33 -10.58
CA GLY A 76 -1.90 -3.59 -10.83
C GLY A 76 -2.16 -4.41 -12.10
N ALA A 77 -1.44 -4.11 -13.19
CA ALA A 77 -1.53 -4.86 -14.44
C ALA A 77 -1.00 -6.29 -14.29
N PHE A 78 0.10 -6.46 -13.55
CA PHE A 78 0.68 -7.77 -13.28
C PHE A 78 -0.24 -8.64 -12.40
N ALA A 79 -0.87 -8.05 -11.38
CA ALA A 79 -1.83 -8.76 -10.54
C ALA A 79 -3.06 -9.25 -11.32
N TYR A 80 -3.56 -8.47 -12.28
CA TYR A 80 -4.68 -8.87 -13.14
C TYR A 80 -4.32 -9.99 -14.12
N MET A 81 -3.07 -10.05 -14.58
CA MET A 81 -2.60 -11.08 -15.50
C MET A 81 -2.35 -12.44 -14.83
N VAL A 82 -2.16 -12.46 -13.51
CA VAL A 82 -1.84 -13.67 -12.72
C VAL A 82 -3.10 -14.31 -12.10
N LEU A 83 -4.26 -13.63 -12.12
CA LEU A 83 -5.54 -14.09 -11.57
C LEU A 83 -6.45 -14.71 -12.64
#